data_AF-A0A5K7YLJ5-F1
#
_entry.id   AF-A0A5K7YLJ5-F1
#
_cell.length_a   1.000
_cell.length_b   1.000
_cell.length_c   1.000
_cell.angle_alpha   90.00
_cell.angle_beta   90.00
_cell.angle_gamma   90.00
#
_symmetry.space_group_name_H-M   'P 1'
#
loop_
_entity.id
_entity.type
_entity.pdbx_description
1 polymer ?
#
loop_
_entity_poly.entity_id
_entity_poly.type
_entity_poly.pdbx_seq_one_letter_code
_entity_poly.pdbx_strand_id
1 'polypeptide(L)'
;MFLLFAALVVVPWTIRNACVLGGFTPVSTNSGINLLLGNSENAGSNTGVNVDISRYLEATKALSEKEKDVRLRQYAISWIRENPRAAINLYFFKLLNYFNFRNQLYVKTEGRHTRDIIMFLSYYPLLFLAALRLLMYKKRPISSSEAILYLIYFGNAFVSAIFFTRIRFRIPFDTLLIAIGAATLGLIVREITNRYISKKTNAGDAEALT
;
A
#
# COMPACT_ATOMS: atom_id res chain seq x y z
N MET A 1 -23.45 12.68 6.91
CA MET A 1 -23.93 11.29 6.78
C MET A 1 -22.79 10.28 6.89
N PHE A 2 -21.77 10.27 6.02
CA PHE A 2 -20.65 9.31 6.08
C PHE A 2 -19.94 9.26 7.45
N LEU A 3 -19.57 10.42 8.01
CA LEU A 3 -18.90 10.50 9.32
C LEU A 3 -19.74 9.93 10.47
N LEU A 4 -21.08 10.03 10.38
CA LEU A 4 -22.01 9.46 11.36
C LEU A 4 -21.93 7.93 11.33
N PHE A 5 -21.97 7.33 10.14
CA PHE A 5 -21.84 5.89 9.99
C PHE A 5 -20.46 5.39 10.39
N ALA A 6 -19.39 6.11 10.03
CA ALA A 6 -18.04 5.79 10.49
C ALA A 6 -17.95 5.82 12.02
N ALA A 7 -18.54 6.82 12.67
CA ALA A 7 -18.60 6.91 14.12
C ALA A 7 -19.40 5.75 14.74
N LEU A 8 -20.55 5.39 14.16
CA LEU A 8 -21.37 4.27 14.65
C LEU A 8 -20.63 2.92 14.64
N VAL A 9 -19.64 2.74 13.77
CA VAL A 9 -18.80 1.53 13.74
C VAL A 9 -17.65 1.60 14.75
N VAL A 10 -16.98 2.75 14.86
CA VAL A 10 -15.75 2.90 15.67
C VAL A 10 -16.06 3.13 17.15
N VAL A 11 -17.13 3.87 17.46
CA VAL A 11 -17.47 4.28 18.83
C VAL A 11 -17.79 3.09 19.74
N PRO A 12 -18.63 2.10 19.37
CA PRO A 12 -18.90 0.96 20.24
C PRO A 12 -17.65 0.17 20.62
N TRP A 13 -16.74 -0.03 19.67
CA TRP A 13 -15.46 -0.69 19.91
C TRP A 13 -14.55 0.15 20.81
N THR A 14 -14.52 1.47 20.61
CA THR A 14 -13.74 2.39 21.44
C THR A 14 -14.27 2.44 22.87
N ILE A 15 -15.59 2.39 23.07
CA ILE A 15 -16.22 2.29 24.40
C ILE A 15 -15.83 0.96 25.06
N ARG A 16 -15.94 -0.17 24.35
CA ARG A 16 -15.51 -1.47 24.85
C ARG A 16 -14.04 -1.44 25.28
N ASN A 17 -13.16 -0.86 24.45
CA ASN A 17 -11.75 -0.73 24.77
C ASN A 17 -11.53 0.14 26.02
N ALA A 18 -12.28 1.24 26.16
CA ALA A 18 -12.18 2.10 27.33
C ALA A 18 -12.57 1.37 28.62
N CYS A 19 -13.63 0.57 28.59
CA CYS A 19 -14.10 -0.21 29.75
C CYS A 19 -13.11 -1.33 30.12
N VAL A 20 -12.53 -2.02 29.13
CA VAL A 20 -11.66 -3.19 29.37
C VAL A 20 -10.21 -2.78 29.69
N LEU A 21 -9.70 -1.75 29.01
CA LEU A 21 -8.30 -1.32 29.09
C LEU A 21 -8.09 -0.12 30.04
N GLY A 22 -9.15 0.34 30.72
CA GLY A 22 -9.07 1.42 31.70
C GLY A 22 -8.69 2.79 31.11
N GLY A 23 -9.04 3.06 29.85
CA GLY A 23 -8.84 4.39 29.26
C GLY A 23 -9.05 4.47 27.75
N PHE A 24 -9.06 5.69 27.23
CA PHE A 24 -9.36 5.95 25.82
C PHE A 24 -8.32 5.34 24.87
N THR A 25 -8.69 4.21 24.24
CA THR A 25 -7.90 3.50 23.23
C THR A 25 -8.75 3.34 21.97
N PRO A 26 -8.67 4.30 21.03
CA PRO A 26 -9.40 4.19 19.77
C PRO A 26 -8.81 3.03 18.96
N VAL A 27 -9.67 2.10 18.54
CA VAL A 27 -9.36 0.99 17.64
C VAL A 27 -8.41 -0.08 18.23
N SER A 28 -7.14 0.22 18.57
CA SER A 28 -6.14 -0.78 18.97
C SER A 28 -4.96 -0.26 19.79
N THR A 29 -4.28 -1.18 20.49
CA THR A 29 -3.04 -1.08 21.30
C THR A 29 -1.81 -1.67 20.59
N ASN A 30 -1.84 -1.75 19.25
CA ASN A 30 -0.77 -2.38 18.46
C ASN A 30 0.04 -1.39 17.63
N SER A 31 -0.27 -0.10 17.71
CA SER A 31 0.37 0.93 16.88
C SER A 31 1.84 1.12 17.26
N GLY A 32 2.18 1.06 18.55
CA GLY A 32 3.53 1.20 19.07
C GLY A 32 4.44 0.06 18.67
N ILE A 33 3.97 -1.19 18.80
CA ILE A 33 4.76 -2.35 18.34
C ILE A 33 4.94 -2.34 16.82
N ASN A 34 3.91 -2.00 16.05
CA ASN A 34 4.01 -1.90 14.58
C ASN A 34 4.99 -0.80 14.15
N LEU A 35 4.99 0.34 14.85
CA LEU A 35 5.93 1.42 14.58
C LEU A 35 7.36 0.98 14.92
N LEU A 36 7.57 0.29 16.04
CA LEU A 36 8.89 -0.20 16.46
C LEU A 36 9.45 -1.27 15.52
N LEU A 37 8.62 -2.22 15.06
CA LEU A 37 9.03 -3.19 14.04
C LEU A 37 9.48 -2.50 12.75
N GLY A 38 8.92 -1.33 12.46
CA GLY A 38 9.33 -0.49 11.36
C GLY A 38 10.57 0.36 11.63
N ASN A 39 10.88 0.67 12.89
CA ASN A 39 11.79 1.76 13.25
C ASN A 39 12.63 1.34 14.45
N SER A 40 13.61 0.49 14.19
CA SER A 40 14.58 0.00 15.18
C SER A 40 15.89 -0.33 14.50
N GLU A 41 16.92 -0.58 15.30
CA GLU A 41 18.26 -0.98 14.86
C GLU A 41 18.28 -2.21 13.95
N ASN A 42 17.29 -3.09 14.10
CA ASN A 42 17.19 -4.35 13.36
C ASN A 42 16.18 -4.27 12.19
N ALA A 43 15.53 -3.13 11.98
CA ALA A 43 14.52 -2.97 10.95
C ALA A 43 15.17 -2.83 9.56
N GLY A 44 14.72 -3.67 8.61
CA GLY A 44 15.15 -3.62 7.23
C GLY A 44 13.99 -3.31 6.28
N SER A 45 14.31 -3.04 5.01
CA SER A 45 13.30 -2.72 3.99
C SER A 45 12.36 -3.88 3.66
N ASN A 46 12.80 -5.12 3.88
CA ASN A 46 12.06 -6.35 3.57
C ASN A 46 11.86 -7.29 4.78
N THR A 47 12.20 -6.84 6.00
CA THR A 47 12.04 -7.67 7.22
C THR A 47 10.56 -7.81 7.60
N GLY A 48 9.77 -6.76 7.36
CA GLY A 48 8.36 -6.70 7.73
C GLY A 48 8.18 -6.80 9.24
N VAL A 49 7.51 -7.85 9.71
CA VAL A 49 7.37 -8.15 11.16
C VAL A 49 8.48 -9.03 11.71
N ASN A 50 9.42 -9.48 10.88
CA ASN A 50 10.50 -10.38 11.29
C ASN A 50 11.71 -9.55 11.74
N VAL A 51 11.51 -8.70 12.73
CA VAL A 51 12.53 -7.83 13.30
C VAL A 51 12.74 -8.25 14.74
N ASP A 52 13.98 -8.48 15.14
CA ASP A 52 14.28 -8.79 16.53
C ASP A 52 14.07 -7.54 17.39
N ILE A 53 13.02 -7.59 18.20
CA ILE A 53 12.66 -6.58 19.19
C ILE A 53 12.62 -7.16 20.60
N SER A 54 13.25 -8.32 20.83
CA SER A 54 13.18 -9.06 22.10
C SER A 54 13.62 -8.19 23.28
N ARG A 55 14.66 -7.37 23.09
CA ARG A 55 15.12 -6.37 24.07
C ARG A 55 14.00 -5.45 24.55
N TYR A 56 13.18 -4.94 23.62
CA TYR A 56 12.09 -4.02 23.91
C TYR A 56 10.89 -4.73 24.54
N LEU A 57 10.64 -5.97 24.14
CA LEU A 57 9.58 -6.80 24.70
C LEU A 57 9.88 -7.18 26.16
N GLU A 58 11.13 -7.55 26.47
CA GLU A 58 11.55 -7.82 27.85
C GLU A 58 11.49 -6.54 28.70
N ALA A 59 11.96 -5.39 28.18
CA ALA A 59 11.88 -4.11 28.88
C ALA A 59 10.46 -3.61 29.16
N THR A 60 9.44 -4.15 28.47
CA THR A 60 8.04 -3.77 28.61
C THR A 60 7.15 -4.89 29.15
N LYS A 61 7.74 -6.01 29.60
CA LYS A 61 7.01 -7.22 29.99
C LYS A 61 6.10 -7.04 31.20
N ALA A 62 6.51 -6.20 32.15
CA ALA A 62 5.74 -5.92 33.37
C ALA A 62 4.69 -4.81 33.19
N LEU A 63 4.63 -4.16 32.02
CA LEU A 63 3.70 -3.06 31.76
C LEU A 63 2.33 -3.60 31.34
N SER A 64 1.28 -2.85 31.63
CA SER A 64 -0.04 -3.10 31.04
C SER A 64 0.02 -2.97 29.52
N GLU A 65 -0.95 -3.56 28.81
CA GLU A 65 -1.01 -3.52 27.33
C GLU A 65 -0.95 -2.09 26.77
N LYS A 66 -1.64 -1.16 27.43
CA LYS A 66 -1.66 0.26 27.07
C LYS A 66 -0.31 0.93 27.29
N GLU A 67 0.29 0.73 28.46
CA GLU A 67 1.61 1.29 28.80
C GLU A 67 2.69 0.74 27.88
N LYS A 68 2.61 -0.55 27.56
CA LYS A 68 3.47 -1.22 26.60
C LYS A 68 3.38 -0.58 25.22
N ASP A 69 2.17 -0.36 24.68
CA ASP A 69 2.01 0.32 23.38
C ASP A 69 2.66 1.71 23.37
N VAL A 70 2.39 2.51 24.41
CA VAL A 70 2.96 3.86 24.56
C VAL A 70 4.49 3.79 24.62
N ARG A 71 5.05 2.86 25.40
CA ARG A 71 6.49 2.72 25.59
C ARG A 71 7.21 2.23 24.35
N LEU A 72 6.65 1.25 23.63
CA LEU A 72 7.19 0.77 22.34
C LEU A 72 7.17 1.87 21.28
N ARG A 73 6.10 2.67 21.23
CA ARG A 73 6.03 3.85 20.35
C ARG A 73 7.12 4.87 20.68
N GLN A 74 7.41 5.10 21.95
CA GLN A 74 8.49 6.00 22.36
C GLN A 74 9.85 5.51 21.89
N TYR A 75 10.15 4.21 22.05
CA TYR A 75 11.41 3.64 21.54
C TYR A 75 11.57 3.85 20.03
N ALA A 76 10.50 3.60 19.26
CA ALA A 76 10.51 3.82 17.82
C ALA A 76 10.78 5.28 17.45
N ILE A 77 10.10 6.22 18.12
CA ILE A 77 10.28 7.66 17.89
C ILE A 77 11.68 8.12 18.29
N SER A 78 12.21 7.65 19.42
CA SER A 78 13.58 7.94 19.85
C SER A 78 14.58 7.46 18.80
N TRP A 79 14.44 6.24 18.30
CA TRP A 79 15.32 5.71 17.25
C TRP A 79 15.29 6.58 15.98
N ILE A 80 14.11 7.01 15.52
CA ILE A 80 13.97 7.89 14.35
C ILE A 80 14.69 9.23 14.59
N ARG A 81 14.53 9.83 15.77
CA ARG A 81 15.13 11.12 16.14
C ARG A 81 16.65 11.04 16.26
N GLU A 82 17.15 9.94 16.81
CA GLU A 82 18.58 9.67 16.98
C GLU A 82 19.26 9.28 15.66
N ASN A 83 18.51 8.71 14.71
CA ASN A 83 19.04 8.17 13.44
C ASN A 83 18.31 8.69 12.19
N PRO A 84 18.20 10.02 11.96
CA PRO A 84 17.34 10.58 10.91
C PRO A 84 17.75 10.14 9.49
N ARG A 85 19.05 10.03 9.20
CA ARG A 85 19.55 9.56 7.90
C ARG A 85 19.21 8.09 7.66
N ALA A 86 19.36 7.24 8.68
CA ALA A 86 19.03 5.83 8.60
C ALA A 86 17.51 5.65 8.40
N ALA A 87 16.69 6.42 9.11
CA ALA A 87 15.24 6.41 8.95
C ALA A 87 14.79 6.82 7.53
N ILE A 88 15.36 7.89 6.97
CA ILE A 88 15.05 8.32 5.59
C ILE A 88 15.41 7.23 4.58
N ASN A 89 16.63 6.66 4.68
CA ASN A 89 17.06 5.57 3.81
C ASN A 89 16.14 4.36 3.96
N LEU A 90 15.78 4.01 5.19
CA LEU A 90 14.88 2.89 5.48
C LEU A 90 13.50 3.10 4.83
N TYR A 91 12.92 4.29 4.95
CA TYR A 91 11.63 4.62 4.33
C TYR A 91 11.70 4.60 2.81
N PHE A 92 12.78 5.14 2.23
CA PHE A 92 13.00 5.09 0.79
C PHE A 92 13.07 3.64 0.28
N PHE A 93 13.90 2.80 0.91
CA PHE A 93 14.02 1.40 0.51
C PHE A 93 12.75 0.60 0.78
N LYS A 94 11.99 0.90 1.83
CA LYS A 94 10.66 0.30 2.04
C LYS A 94 9.66 0.74 0.98
N LEU A 95 9.67 2.00 0.57
CA LEU A 95 8.82 2.50 -0.51
C LEU A 95 9.13 1.75 -1.82
N LEU A 96 10.41 1.56 -2.15
CA LEU A 96 10.80 0.72 -3.29
C LEU A 96 10.37 -0.74 -3.10
N ASN A 97 10.53 -1.29 -1.90
CA ASN A 97 10.12 -2.66 -1.58
C ASN A 97 8.60 -2.87 -1.67
N TYR A 98 7.79 -1.83 -1.41
CA TYR A 98 6.34 -1.90 -1.53
C TYR A 98 5.87 -2.28 -2.96
N PHE A 99 6.57 -1.79 -3.98
CA PHE A 99 6.30 -2.13 -5.39
C PHE A 99 7.03 -3.40 -5.85
N ASN A 100 7.79 -4.04 -4.96
CA ASN A 100 8.40 -5.32 -5.26
C ASN A 100 7.34 -6.44 -5.18
N PHE A 101 7.45 -7.41 -6.07
CA PHE A 101 6.63 -8.62 -6.06
C PHE A 101 7.13 -9.66 -5.05
N ARG A 102 8.39 -9.55 -4.60
CA ARG A 102 9.02 -10.48 -3.65
C ARG A 102 8.93 -9.96 -2.22
N ASN A 103 8.26 -10.73 -1.36
CA ASN A 103 8.37 -10.59 0.09
C ASN A 103 9.24 -11.74 0.60
N GLN A 104 10.29 -11.46 1.36
CA GLN A 104 10.97 -12.53 2.09
C GLN A 104 10.02 -13.03 3.19
N LEU A 105 9.41 -14.20 2.96
CA LEU A 105 8.70 -14.94 4.00
C LEU A 105 9.73 -15.75 4.79
N TYR A 106 9.58 -15.75 6.12
CA TYR A 106 10.44 -16.51 7.03
C TYR A 106 10.37 -18.02 6.77
N VAL A 107 9.24 -18.51 6.27
CA VAL A 107 9.07 -19.90 5.87
C VAL A 107 9.62 -20.07 4.44
N LYS A 108 10.69 -20.86 4.29
CA LYS A 108 11.14 -21.39 2.99
C LYS A 108 10.09 -22.40 2.50
N THR A 109 8.99 -21.91 1.93
CA THR A 109 7.95 -22.77 1.36
C THR A 109 8.40 -23.27 -0.03
N GLU A 110 8.28 -24.57 -0.24
CA GLU A 110 8.36 -25.21 -1.55
C GLU A 110 7.36 -24.53 -2.51
N GLY A 111 7.76 -24.22 -3.76
CA GLY A 111 6.93 -23.50 -4.74
C GLY A 111 7.20 -21.99 -4.89
N ARG A 112 8.30 -21.48 -4.31
CA ARG A 112 8.73 -20.07 -4.40
C ARG A 112 8.77 -19.53 -5.84
N HIS A 113 9.26 -20.31 -6.80
CA HIS A 113 9.41 -19.88 -8.20
C HIS A 113 8.08 -19.70 -8.92
N THR A 114 7.16 -20.67 -8.81
CA THR A 114 5.84 -20.58 -9.45
C THR A 114 5.03 -19.42 -8.90
N ARG A 115 5.06 -19.21 -7.57
CA ARG A 115 4.39 -18.08 -6.94
C ARG A 115 4.97 -16.74 -7.38
N ASP A 116 6.28 -16.63 -7.46
CA ASP A 116 6.98 -15.42 -7.91
C ASP A 116 6.59 -15.07 -9.36
N ILE A 117 6.51 -16.07 -10.25
CA ILE A 117 6.07 -15.89 -11.64
C ILE A 117 4.61 -15.41 -11.70
N ILE A 118 3.71 -16.04 -10.95
CA ILE A 118 2.29 -15.63 -10.90
C ILE A 118 2.16 -14.19 -10.38
N MET A 119 2.89 -13.84 -9.32
CA MET A 119 2.88 -12.48 -8.77
C MET A 119 3.46 -11.48 -9.76
N PHE A 120 4.53 -11.84 -10.47
CA PHE A 120 5.13 -11.01 -11.50
C PHE A 120 4.14 -10.73 -12.64
N LEU A 121 3.52 -11.78 -13.19
CA LEU A 121 2.59 -11.69 -14.32
C LEU A 121 1.24 -11.07 -13.98
N SER A 122 0.79 -11.14 -12.72
CA SER A 122 -0.45 -10.49 -12.29
C SER A 122 -0.23 -9.02 -11.92
N TYR A 123 0.88 -8.69 -11.26
CA TYR A 123 1.07 -7.36 -10.67
C TYR A 123 1.74 -6.36 -11.62
N TYR A 124 2.84 -6.73 -12.28
CA TYR A 124 3.59 -5.76 -13.09
C TYR A 124 2.84 -5.26 -14.33
N PRO A 125 2.03 -6.07 -15.04
CA PRO A 125 1.19 -5.55 -16.11
C PRO A 125 0.18 -4.51 -15.64
N LEU A 126 -0.41 -4.70 -14.44
CA LEU A 126 -1.32 -3.71 -13.86
C LEU A 126 -0.57 -2.41 -13.50
N LEU A 127 0.63 -2.53 -12.93
CA LEU A 127 1.46 -1.37 -12.63
C LEU A 127 1.86 -0.61 -13.90
N PHE A 128 2.18 -1.36 -14.97
CA PHE A 128 2.48 -0.80 -16.29
C PHE A 128 1.29 -0.07 -16.89
N LEU A 129 0.08 -0.64 -16.84
CA LEU A 129 -1.14 0.03 -17.30
C LEU A 129 -1.42 1.31 -16.51
N ALA A 130 -1.27 1.25 -15.18
CA ALA A 130 -1.44 2.42 -14.33
C ALA A 130 -0.40 3.51 -14.65
N ALA A 131 0.86 3.16 -14.91
CA ALA A 131 1.87 4.10 -15.36
C ALA A 131 1.55 4.69 -16.75
N LEU A 132 1.10 3.84 -17.68
CA LEU A 132 0.70 4.26 -19.02
C LEU A 132 -0.45 5.27 -18.98
N ARG A 133 -1.44 5.07 -18.11
CA ARG A 133 -2.55 6.01 -17.90
C ARG A 133 -2.08 7.38 -17.42
N LEU A 134 -1.09 7.41 -16.51
CA LEU A 134 -0.45 8.66 -16.08
C LEU A 134 0.27 9.32 -17.26
N LEU A 135 0.99 8.58 -18.09
CA LEU A 135 1.67 9.15 -19.28
C LEU A 135 0.68 9.74 -20.30
N MET A 136 -0.56 9.23 -20.35
CA MET A 136 -1.62 9.74 -21.20
C MET A 136 -2.29 11.03 -20.67
N TYR A 137 -1.86 11.60 -19.53
CA TYR A 137 -2.52 12.77 -18.90
C TYR A 137 -2.69 13.97 -19.85
N LYS A 138 -1.72 14.20 -20.75
CA LYS A 138 -1.76 15.31 -21.71
C LYS A 138 -2.88 15.17 -22.74
N LYS A 139 -3.20 13.93 -23.14
CA LYS A 139 -4.26 13.64 -24.12
C LYS A 139 -5.61 13.45 -23.44
N ARG A 140 -5.61 12.94 -22.22
CA ARG A 140 -6.80 12.63 -21.42
C ARG A 140 -6.51 13.03 -19.97
N PRO A 141 -7.00 14.19 -19.49
CA PRO A 141 -6.77 14.61 -18.12
C PRO A 141 -7.26 13.54 -17.15
N ILE A 142 -6.62 13.46 -16.00
CA ILE A 142 -6.98 12.53 -14.93
C ILE A 142 -8.24 13.06 -14.26
N SER A 143 -9.28 12.23 -14.16
CA SER A 143 -10.51 12.64 -13.48
C SER A 143 -10.29 12.71 -11.96
N SER A 144 -11.14 13.45 -11.23
CA SER A 144 -11.03 13.53 -9.77
C SER A 144 -11.14 12.16 -9.09
N SER A 145 -11.95 11.24 -9.63
CA SER A 145 -12.06 9.88 -9.11
C SER A 145 -10.78 9.07 -9.35
N GLU A 146 -10.18 9.13 -10.55
CA GLU A 146 -8.90 8.49 -10.82
C GLU A 146 -7.79 9.06 -9.93
N ALA A 147 -7.75 10.37 -9.73
CA ALA A 147 -6.79 11.03 -8.86
C ALA A 147 -6.90 10.52 -7.41
N ILE A 148 -8.13 10.34 -6.91
CA ILE A 148 -8.37 9.75 -5.58
C ILE A 148 -7.87 8.30 -5.53
N LEU A 149 -8.11 7.49 -6.57
CA LEU A 149 -7.60 6.10 -6.61
C LEU A 149 -6.07 6.05 -6.56
N TYR A 150 -5.39 6.88 -7.36
CA TYR A 150 -3.94 7.00 -7.31
C TYR A 150 -3.44 7.51 -5.96
N LEU A 151 -4.10 8.52 -5.39
CA LEU A 151 -3.75 9.08 -4.10
C LEU A 151 -3.85 8.02 -2.99
N ILE A 152 -4.92 7.23 -2.98
CA ILE A 152 -5.09 6.14 -2.00
C ILE A 152 -4.03 5.06 -2.22
N TYR A 153 -3.78 4.67 -3.47
CA TYR A 153 -2.82 3.62 -3.81
C TYR A 153 -1.38 4.00 -3.42
N PHE A 154 -0.91 5.17 -3.87
CA PHE A 154 0.44 5.66 -3.58
C PHE A 154 0.56 6.15 -2.14
N GLY A 155 -0.47 6.79 -1.59
CA GLY A 155 -0.52 7.19 -0.18
C GLY A 155 -0.34 6.00 0.75
N ASN A 156 -0.95 4.86 0.44
CA ASN A 156 -0.73 3.63 1.20
C ASN A 156 0.72 3.14 1.16
N ALA A 157 1.43 3.33 0.04
CA ALA A 157 2.84 2.98 -0.07
C ALA A 157 3.70 3.80 0.91
N PHE A 158 3.43 5.11 1.01
CA PHE A 158 4.10 5.99 1.98
C PHE A 158 3.78 5.63 3.43
N VAL A 159 2.51 5.38 3.75
CA VAL A 159 2.11 4.96 5.10
C VAL A 159 2.77 3.63 5.47
N SER A 160 2.76 2.66 4.54
CA SER A 160 3.40 1.35 4.73
C SER A 160 4.91 1.46 4.95
N ALA A 161 5.57 2.45 4.34
CA ALA A 161 7.00 2.68 4.52
C ALA A 161 7.36 3.14 5.95
N ILE A 162 6.48 3.91 6.60
CA ILE A 162 6.69 4.36 8.00
C ILE A 162 6.63 3.18 8.96
N PHE A 163 5.66 2.28 8.77
CA PHE A 163 5.55 1.04 9.55
C PHE A 163 6.41 -0.04 8.90
N PHE A 164 5.80 -0.98 8.19
CA PHE A 164 6.50 -2.04 7.50
C PHE A 164 5.71 -2.52 6.30
N THR A 165 6.42 -2.98 5.26
CA THR A 165 5.79 -3.47 4.03
C THR A 165 5.46 -4.95 4.13
N ARG A 166 4.21 -5.32 3.84
CA ARG A 166 3.81 -6.72 3.60
C ARG A 166 2.85 -6.78 2.42
N ILE A 167 3.04 -7.77 1.54
CA ILE A 167 2.12 -8.00 0.40
C ILE A 167 0.66 -8.10 0.86
N ARG A 168 0.38 -8.77 1.97
CA ARG A 168 -1.00 -8.90 2.49
C ARG A 168 -1.69 -7.57 2.79
N PHE A 169 -0.93 -6.51 3.09
CA PHE A 169 -1.47 -5.17 3.33
C PHE A 169 -1.58 -4.33 2.06
N ARG A 170 -0.99 -4.81 0.95
CA ARG A 170 -1.13 -4.22 -0.38
C ARG A 170 -2.33 -4.77 -1.15
N ILE A 171 -2.71 -6.04 -0.92
CA ILE A 171 -3.79 -6.72 -1.67
C ILE A 171 -5.08 -5.89 -1.81
N PRO A 172 -5.61 -5.24 -0.76
CA PRO A 172 -6.82 -4.42 -0.92
C PRO A 172 -6.62 -3.25 -1.91
N PHE A 173 -5.43 -2.66 -1.92
CA PHE A 173 -5.07 -1.55 -2.80
C PHE A 173 -4.77 -2.02 -4.22
N ASP A 174 -4.33 -3.27 -4.41
CA ASP A 174 -4.15 -3.86 -5.73
C ASP A 174 -5.49 -3.94 -6.49
N THR A 175 -6.64 -4.03 -5.80
CA THR A 175 -7.96 -3.93 -6.45
C THR A 175 -8.23 -2.55 -7.07
N LEU A 176 -7.69 -1.48 -6.48
CA LEU A 176 -7.77 -0.13 -7.05
C LEU A 176 -6.91 -0.04 -8.32
N LEU A 177 -5.75 -0.71 -8.32
CA LEU A 177 -4.89 -0.80 -9.49
C LEU A 177 -5.57 -1.56 -10.65
N ILE A 178 -6.35 -2.60 -10.35
CA ILE A 178 -7.18 -3.31 -11.34
C ILE A 178 -8.21 -2.36 -11.95
N ALA A 179 -8.90 -1.55 -11.15
CA ALA A 179 -9.89 -0.59 -11.65
C ALA A 179 -9.25 0.43 -12.60
N ILE A 180 -8.08 0.97 -12.24
CA ILE A 180 -7.29 1.87 -13.10
C ILE A 180 -6.86 1.15 -14.38
N GLY A 181 -6.34 -0.07 -14.27
CA GLY A 181 -5.89 -0.88 -15.40
C GLY A 181 -7.02 -1.16 -16.39
N ALA A 182 -8.19 -1.56 -15.91
CA ALA A 182 -9.37 -1.80 -16.72
C ALA A 182 -9.85 -0.53 -17.46
N ALA A 183 -9.91 0.61 -16.77
CA ALA A 183 -10.23 1.89 -17.39
C ALA A 183 -9.22 2.25 -18.50
N THR A 184 -7.93 2.01 -18.26
CA THR A 184 -6.85 2.29 -19.21
C THR A 184 -6.97 1.43 -20.46
N LEU A 185 -7.20 0.12 -20.29
CA LEU A 185 -7.42 -0.79 -21.42
C LEU A 185 -8.64 -0.38 -22.24
N GLY A 186 -9.74 0.00 -21.58
CA GLY A 186 -10.94 0.49 -22.26
C GLY A 186 -10.67 1.74 -23.12
N LEU A 187 -9.83 2.66 -22.64
CA LEU A 187 -9.41 3.84 -23.41
C LEU A 187 -8.56 3.45 -24.63
N ILE A 188 -7.61 2.53 -24.46
CA ILE A 188 -6.73 2.06 -25.54
C ILE A 188 -7.54 1.35 -26.63
N VAL A 189 -8.41 0.42 -26.24
CA VAL A 189 -9.28 -0.31 -27.17
C VAL A 189 -10.17 0.66 -27.95
N ARG A 190 -10.81 1.61 -27.26
CA ARG A 190 -11.65 2.63 -27.91
C ARG A 190 -10.88 3.46 -28.94
N GLU A 191 -9.65 3.86 -28.62
CA GLU A 191 -8.78 4.61 -29.54
C GLU A 191 -8.42 3.79 -30.78
N ILE A 192 -8.04 2.51 -30.59
CA ILE A 192 -7.71 1.59 -31.70
C ILE A 192 -8.94 1.38 -32.60
N THR A 193 -10.11 1.12 -32.01
CA THR A 193 -11.36 0.93 -32.74
C THR A 193 -11.74 2.18 -33.53
N ASN A 194 -11.66 3.37 -32.93
CA ASN A 194 -11.97 4.63 -33.61
C ASN A 194 -11.04 4.89 -34.80
N ARG A 195 -9.74 4.62 -34.66
CA ARG A 195 -8.76 4.76 -35.75
C ARG A 195 -9.03 3.77 -36.88
N TYR A 196 -9.39 2.53 -36.54
CA TYR A 196 -9.72 1.52 -37.53
C TYR A 196 -10.98 1.89 -38.33
N ILE A 197 -12.03 2.35 -37.66
CA ILE A 197 -13.28 2.81 -38.31
C ILE A 197 -12.99 4.00 -39.22
N SER A 198 -12.29 5.04 -38.72
CA SER A 198 -11.97 6.22 -39.52
C SER A 198 -11.13 5.89 -40.77
N LYS A 199 -10.16 4.98 -40.67
CA LYS A 199 -9.38 4.52 -41.83
C LYS A 199 -10.24 3.78 -42.86
N LYS A 200 -11.20 2.96 -42.40
CA LYS A 200 -12.10 2.20 -43.28
C LYS A 200 -13.08 3.12 -44.02
N THR A 201 -13.65 4.11 -43.34
CA THR A 201 -14.54 5.11 -43.95
C THR A 201 -13.80 5.89 -45.04
N ASN A 202 -12.62 6.43 -44.74
CA ASN A 202 -11.84 7.20 -45.70
C ASN A 202 -11.39 6.39 -46.94
N ALA A 203 -11.18 5.07 -46.79
CA ALA A 203 -10.83 4.20 -47.92
C ALA A 203 -12.03 3.91 -48.83
N GLY A 204 -13.22 3.70 -48.26
CA GLY A 204 -14.45 3.49 -49.03
C GLY A 204 -14.88 4.74 -49.81
N ASP A 205 -14.72 5.93 -49.22
CA ASP A 205 -15.02 7.19 -49.91
C ASP A 205 -14.06 7.45 -51.08
N ALA A 206 -12.81 6.97 -51.01
CA ALA A 206 -11.83 7.09 -52.09
C ALA A 206 -12.13 6.15 -53.27
N GLU A 207 -12.61 4.93 -53.01
CA GLU A 207 -13.01 3.97 -54.06
C GLU A 207 -14.33 4.38 -54.76
N ALA A 208 -15.22 5.11 -54.08
CA ALA A 208 -16.49 5.58 -54.67
C ALA A 208 -16.32 6.79 -55.61
N LEU A 209 -15.17 7.46 -55.59
CA LEU A 209 -14.85 8.64 -56.41
C LEU A 209 -14.01 8.31 -57.66
N THR A 210 -13.64 7.03 -57.86
CA THR A 210 -12.92 6.51 -59.03
C THR A 210 -13.83 5.67 -59.91
#